data_AF-A0A6L2ZMZ9-F1
#
_entry.id   AF-A0A6L2ZMZ9-F1
#
_cell.length_a   1.000
_cell.length_b   1.000
_cell.length_c   1.000
_cell.angle_alpha   90.00
_cell.angle_beta   90.00
_cell.angle_gamma   90.00
#
_symmetry.space_group_name_H-M   'P 1'
#
loop_
_entity.id
_entity.type
_entity.pdbx_description
1 polymer ?
#
loop_
_entity_poly.entity_id
_entity_poly.type
_entity_poly.pdbx_seq_one_letter_code
_entity_poly.pdbx_strand_id
1 'polypeptide(L)'
;MLNKDRLLRDNRLCKALVGLSLEELKTLSAHFSSCYLTYRKNNRGAHQRKMGAGQKGFLPTPLDKLVFILLYLKCYPTYDLQGFLFGLERTRACRWVKLLLPVLEMTLGHECVLPARQIRSMEEFCHAFPGVRDVFIDGTERPVQKPKNTRRRNKMYSGKKRQTTGKVVMMTDETRRVGFLSLSKNGRRHDKRLLDKADIVRHIPSTVTVWADTGFQGINKQHPKLPKKATRKTPLSPEQKKENKLISGIRITVENAIAGIKRLGCMTQSLRNRRPFIDDTFILLSAGLWNFHLRRD
;
A
#
# COMPACT_ATOMS: atom_id res chain seq x y z
N MET A 1 -6.35 2.11 29.05
CA MET A 1 -6.22 2.76 27.72
C MET A 1 -4.75 2.73 27.32
N LEU A 2 -4.42 2.61 26.03
CA LEU A 2 -3.04 2.58 25.54
C LEU A 2 -2.23 3.77 26.10
N ASN A 3 -1.10 3.50 26.75
CA ASN A 3 -0.24 4.53 27.35
C ASN A 3 0.54 5.26 26.23
N LYS A 4 0.01 6.40 25.80
CA LYS A 4 0.58 7.20 24.71
C LYS A 4 1.88 7.88 25.12
N ASP A 5 2.03 8.26 26.39
CA ASP A 5 3.24 8.90 26.88
C ASP A 5 4.43 7.95 26.78
N ARG A 6 4.21 6.66 27.08
CA ARG A 6 5.20 5.60 26.83
C ARG A 6 5.51 5.45 25.35
N LEU A 7 4.49 5.45 24.48
CA LEU A 7 4.67 5.36 23.02
C LEU A 7 5.55 6.51 22.51
N LEU A 8 5.24 7.75 22.91
CA LEU A 8 5.92 8.96 22.45
C LEU A 8 7.35 9.15 23.01
N ARG A 9 7.78 8.31 23.95
CA ARG A 9 9.14 8.33 24.52
C ARG A 9 10.05 7.23 23.95
N ASP A 10 9.50 6.22 23.30
CA ASP A 10 10.24 5.07 22.79
C ASP A 10 10.07 4.93 21.26
N ASN A 11 11.09 5.37 20.51
CA ASN A 11 11.09 5.30 19.05
C ASN A 11 10.98 3.86 18.52
N ARG A 12 11.57 2.88 19.22
CA ARG A 12 11.48 1.46 18.85
C ARG A 12 10.04 0.98 19.03
N LEU A 13 9.39 1.38 20.13
CA LEU A 13 7.99 1.05 20.38
C LEU A 13 7.05 1.70 19.36
N CYS A 14 7.28 2.97 18.97
CA CYS A 14 6.56 3.62 17.87
C CYS A 14 6.65 2.80 16.58
N LYS A 15 7.85 2.45 16.13
CA LYS A 15 8.04 1.65 14.91
C LYS A 15 7.36 0.29 15.01
N ALA A 16 7.41 -0.35 16.18
CA ALA A 16 6.82 -1.65 16.41
C ALA A 16 5.26 -1.62 16.39
N LEU A 17 4.65 -0.64 17.06
CA LEU A 17 3.20 -0.61 17.26
C LEU A 17 2.43 0.13 16.17
N VAL A 18 3.00 1.22 15.62
CA VAL A 18 2.31 2.07 14.63
C VAL A 18 3.02 2.11 13.29
N GLY A 19 4.22 1.53 13.17
CA GLY A 19 4.93 1.42 11.90
C GLY A 19 5.68 2.68 11.47
N LEU A 20 5.70 3.71 12.31
CA LEU A 20 6.39 4.98 12.11
C LEU A 20 7.38 5.23 13.25
N SER A 21 8.45 5.96 12.98
CA SER A 21 9.30 6.57 14.00
C SER A 21 8.58 7.69 14.75
N LEU A 22 9.15 8.12 15.87
CA LEU A 22 8.59 9.21 16.67
C LEU A 22 8.45 10.52 15.88
N GLU A 23 9.46 10.84 15.08
CA GLU A 23 9.50 12.04 14.26
C GLU A 23 8.46 11.99 13.13
N GLU A 24 8.46 10.89 12.36
CA GLU A 24 7.43 10.62 11.35
C GLU A 24 6.00 10.71 11.92
N LEU A 25 5.78 10.19 13.14
CA LEU A 25 4.49 10.27 13.81
C LEU A 25 4.11 11.72 14.17
N LYS A 26 5.07 12.52 14.65
CA LYS A 26 4.84 13.94 14.98
C LYS A 26 4.49 14.74 13.73
N THR A 27 5.28 14.59 12.66
CA THR A 27 5.06 15.27 11.37
C THR A 27 3.69 14.90 10.80
N LEU A 28 3.38 13.61 10.72
CA LEU A 28 2.09 13.16 10.19
C LEU A 28 0.91 13.60 11.08
N SER A 29 1.10 13.68 12.40
CA SER A 29 0.07 14.13 13.33
C SER A 29 -0.36 15.58 13.11
N ALA A 30 0.55 16.46 12.69
CA ALA A 30 0.23 17.86 12.43
C ALA A 30 -0.77 17.98 11.26
N HIS A 31 -0.44 17.38 10.11
CA HIS A 31 -1.33 17.39 8.94
C HIS A 31 -2.60 16.57 9.17
N PHE A 32 -2.50 15.43 9.88
CA PHE A 32 -3.67 14.60 10.20
C PHE A 32 -4.72 15.37 11.00
N SER A 33 -4.29 16.25 11.93
CA SER A 33 -5.21 17.09 12.70
C SER A 33 -6.04 18.00 11.78
N SER A 34 -5.40 18.68 10.83
CA SER A 34 -6.06 19.56 9.86
C SER A 34 -7.00 18.78 8.93
N CYS A 35 -6.52 17.65 8.37
CA CYS A 35 -7.33 16.79 7.51
C CYS A 35 -8.54 16.21 8.25
N TYR A 36 -8.38 15.83 9.53
CA TYR A 36 -9.49 15.34 10.35
C TYR A 36 -10.57 16.38 10.54
N LEU A 37 -10.19 17.62 10.87
CA LEU A 37 -11.14 18.73 11.04
C LEU A 37 -11.88 19.03 9.74
N THR A 38 -11.15 19.12 8.63
CA THR A 38 -11.70 19.36 7.29
C THR A 38 -12.67 18.25 6.88
N TYR A 39 -12.26 16.98 7.03
CA TYR A 39 -13.10 15.83 6.73
C TYR A 39 -14.39 15.84 7.57
N ARG A 40 -14.29 16.15 8.87
CA ARG A 40 -15.46 16.23 9.75
C ARG A 40 -16.38 17.39 9.39
N LYS A 41 -15.85 18.55 8.98
CA LYS A 41 -16.63 19.70 8.52
C LYS A 41 -17.43 19.34 7.25
N ASN A 42 -16.77 18.74 6.26
CA ASN A 42 -17.38 18.40 4.97
C ASN A 42 -18.40 17.26 5.07
N ASN A 43 -18.24 16.36 6.04
CA ASN A 43 -19.15 15.23 6.27
C ASN A 43 -20.11 15.47 7.44
N ARG A 44 -20.26 16.73 7.88
CA ARG A 44 -21.23 17.10 8.91
C ARG A 44 -22.60 17.26 8.24
N GLY A 45 -23.54 16.38 8.56
CA GLY A 45 -24.96 16.62 8.22
C GLY A 45 -25.52 17.84 8.96
N ALA A 46 -26.79 18.17 8.74
CA ALA A 46 -27.50 19.23 9.46
C ALA A 46 -27.58 18.91 10.97
N HIS A 47 -26.55 19.26 11.73
CA HIS A 47 -26.47 19.05 13.16
C HIS A 47 -26.56 20.38 13.90
N GLN A 48 -27.59 20.51 14.76
CA GLN A 48 -27.84 21.72 15.57
C GLN A 48 -26.68 22.08 16.52
N ARG A 49 -25.92 21.10 17.03
CA ARG A 49 -24.82 21.36 17.99
C ARG A 49 -23.51 21.66 17.29
N LYS A 50 -22.74 22.65 17.78
CA LYS A 50 -21.37 22.98 17.32
C LYS A 50 -20.46 21.74 17.33
N MET A 51 -19.52 21.68 16.39
CA MET A 51 -18.57 20.58 16.29
C MET A 51 -17.74 20.47 17.58
N GLY A 52 -17.73 19.29 18.20
CA GLY A 52 -17.03 19.07 19.47
C GLY A 52 -17.85 19.36 20.73
N ALA A 53 -19.08 19.88 20.62
CA ALA A 53 -19.98 20.15 21.75
C ALA A 53 -20.72 18.89 22.28
N GLY A 54 -20.19 17.71 22.03
CA GLY A 54 -20.70 16.44 22.56
C GLY A 54 -19.78 15.88 23.65
N GLN A 55 -20.20 14.80 24.30
CA GLN A 55 -19.37 14.09 25.28
C GLN A 55 -18.00 13.75 24.66
N LYS A 56 -16.92 14.06 25.39
CA LYS A 56 -15.56 13.68 24.98
C LYS A 56 -15.50 12.15 24.86
N GLY A 57 -15.34 11.65 23.64
CA GLY A 57 -15.23 10.21 23.36
C GLY A 57 -13.87 9.63 23.76
N PHE A 58 -13.76 8.31 23.74
CA PHE A 58 -12.56 7.53 24.11
C PHE A 58 -11.30 7.76 23.23
N LEU A 59 -11.43 8.52 22.13
CA LEU A 59 -10.32 9.00 21.30
C LEU A 59 -10.36 10.54 21.26
N PRO A 60 -10.00 11.23 22.36
CA PRO A 60 -10.26 12.66 22.49
C PRO A 60 -9.44 13.50 21.51
N THR A 61 -8.15 13.21 21.33
CA THR A 61 -7.24 14.03 20.52
C THR A 61 -7.11 13.51 19.08
N PRO A 62 -6.65 14.33 18.11
CA PRO A 62 -6.27 13.85 16.78
C PRO A 62 -5.16 12.81 16.81
N LEU A 63 -4.18 12.95 17.70
CA LEU A 63 -3.09 11.98 17.89
C LEU A 63 -3.63 10.61 18.30
N ASP A 64 -4.63 10.56 19.19
CA ASP A 64 -5.28 9.29 19.59
C ASP A 64 -5.88 8.56 18.39
N LYS A 65 -6.51 9.33 17.51
CA LYS A 65 -7.15 8.82 16.31
C LYS A 65 -6.11 8.33 15.30
N LEU A 66 -5.00 9.07 15.14
CA LEU A 66 -3.89 8.66 14.29
C LEU A 66 -3.24 7.37 14.81
N VAL A 67 -2.88 7.32 16.09
CA VAL A 67 -2.31 6.11 16.72
C VAL A 67 -3.28 4.92 16.60
N PHE A 68 -4.57 5.15 16.81
CA PHE A 68 -5.59 4.12 16.65
C PHE A 68 -5.58 3.51 15.24
N ILE A 69 -5.59 4.34 14.19
CA ILE A 69 -5.65 3.84 12.82
C ILE A 69 -4.33 3.25 12.34
N LEU A 70 -3.18 3.83 12.73
CA LEU A 70 -1.87 3.28 12.40
C LEU A 70 -1.63 1.94 13.08
N LEU A 71 -2.00 1.78 14.35
CA LEU A 71 -1.96 0.49 15.04
C LEU A 71 -2.83 -0.54 14.34
N TYR A 72 -4.01 -0.13 13.87
CA TYR A 72 -4.88 -1.01 13.09
C TYR A 72 -4.25 -1.44 11.76
N LEU A 73 -3.51 -0.59 11.06
CA LEU A 73 -2.79 -1.00 9.84
C LEU A 73 -1.56 -1.86 10.16
N LYS A 74 -0.79 -1.49 11.18
CA LYS A 74 0.47 -2.13 11.56
C LYS A 74 0.29 -3.50 12.19
N CYS A 75 -0.58 -3.62 13.19
CA CYS A 75 -0.82 -4.88 13.91
C CYS A 75 -2.01 -5.65 13.34
N TYR A 76 -2.95 -4.94 12.70
CA TYR A 76 -4.19 -5.50 12.15
C TYR A 76 -5.02 -6.33 13.15
N PRO A 77 -5.21 -5.89 14.40
CA PRO A 77 -6.02 -6.62 15.37
C PRO A 77 -7.49 -6.78 14.92
N THR A 78 -8.20 -7.72 15.55
CA THR A 78 -9.67 -7.77 15.44
C THR A 78 -10.28 -6.50 16.04
N TYR A 79 -11.53 -6.18 15.68
CA TYR A 79 -12.20 -5.03 16.29
C TYR A 79 -12.44 -5.21 17.79
N ASP A 80 -12.54 -6.45 18.27
CA ASP A 80 -12.63 -6.76 19.70
C ASP A 80 -11.33 -6.41 20.42
N LEU A 81 -10.18 -6.85 19.90
CA LEU A 81 -8.88 -6.52 20.47
C LEU A 81 -8.56 -5.03 20.34
N GLN A 82 -8.83 -4.42 19.19
CA GLN A 82 -8.71 -2.97 19.01
C GLN A 82 -9.62 -2.22 20.00
N GLY A 83 -10.84 -2.70 20.20
CA GLY A 83 -11.78 -2.14 21.16
C GLY A 83 -11.23 -2.19 22.57
N PHE A 84 -10.80 -3.38 23.00
CA PHE A 84 -10.20 -3.62 24.30
C PHE A 84 -9.00 -2.69 24.59
N LEU A 85 -8.06 -2.57 23.65
CA LEU A 85 -6.86 -1.71 23.80
C LEU A 85 -7.19 -0.22 24.02
N PHE A 86 -8.29 0.25 23.43
CA PHE A 86 -8.72 1.65 23.47
C PHE A 86 -9.94 1.92 24.36
N GLY A 87 -10.40 0.92 25.13
CA GLY A 87 -11.60 1.08 25.98
C GLY A 87 -12.89 1.33 25.19
N LEU A 88 -12.98 0.76 23.99
CA LEU A 88 -14.09 0.91 23.06
C LEU A 88 -14.86 -0.40 22.89
N GLU A 89 -16.17 -0.30 22.75
CA GLU A 89 -16.97 -1.42 22.24
C GLU A 89 -16.58 -1.74 20.79
N ARG A 90 -16.63 -3.03 20.41
CA ARG A 90 -16.30 -3.54 19.07
C ARG A 90 -16.94 -2.73 17.95
N THR A 91 -18.22 -2.37 18.07
CA THR A 91 -18.95 -1.62 17.05
C THR A 91 -18.38 -0.20 16.89
N ARG A 92 -17.96 0.43 17.99
CA ARG A 92 -17.31 1.75 17.96
C ARG A 92 -15.93 1.68 17.32
N ALA A 93 -15.13 0.66 17.63
CA ALA A 93 -13.84 0.45 16.97
C ALA A 93 -13.99 0.32 15.44
N CYS A 94 -14.98 -0.46 14.99
CA CYS A 94 -15.32 -0.58 13.56
C CYS A 94 -15.72 0.77 12.94
N ARG A 95 -16.56 1.58 13.61
CA ARG A 95 -16.95 2.93 13.14
C ARG A 95 -15.74 3.85 13.02
N TRP A 96 -14.83 3.84 14.01
CA TRP A 96 -13.61 4.64 13.98
C TRP A 96 -12.70 4.23 12.84
N VAL A 97 -12.45 2.94 12.60
CA VAL A 97 -11.66 2.50 11.44
C VAL A 97 -12.29 3.00 10.13
N LYS A 98 -13.62 2.87 9.97
CA LYS A 98 -14.31 3.36 8.76
C LYS A 98 -14.14 4.85 8.53
N LEU A 99 -14.17 5.64 9.61
CA LEU A 99 -14.05 7.10 9.58
C LEU A 99 -12.61 7.57 9.38
N LEU A 100 -11.64 6.87 9.95
CA LEU A 100 -10.25 7.33 9.98
C LEU A 100 -9.42 6.88 8.77
N LEU A 101 -9.82 5.82 8.06
CA LEU A 101 -9.13 5.43 6.81
C LEU A 101 -9.15 6.55 5.75
N PRO A 102 -10.31 7.18 5.42
CA PRO A 102 -10.32 8.30 4.46
C PRO A 102 -9.57 9.54 4.97
N VAL A 103 -9.55 9.78 6.27
CA VAL A 103 -8.79 10.89 6.85
C VAL A 103 -7.29 10.65 6.69
N LEU A 104 -6.82 9.42 6.93
CA LEU A 104 -5.43 9.05 6.70
C LEU A 104 -5.08 9.13 5.21
N GLU A 105 -5.97 8.70 4.32
CA GLU A 105 -5.80 8.86 2.87
C GLU A 105 -5.63 10.33 2.48
N MET A 106 -6.53 11.20 2.95
CA MET A 106 -6.45 12.64 2.73
C MET A 106 -5.14 13.24 3.28
N THR A 107 -4.69 12.78 4.45
CA THR A 107 -3.43 13.22 5.06
C THR A 107 -2.23 12.83 4.21
N LEU A 108 -2.16 11.57 3.77
CA LEU A 108 -1.09 11.08 2.88
C LEU A 108 -1.16 11.71 1.48
N GLY A 109 -2.35 12.12 1.03
CA GLY A 109 -2.55 12.91 -0.17
C GLY A 109 -2.00 14.32 -0.05
N HIS A 110 -2.26 15.00 1.08
CA HIS A 110 -1.69 16.33 1.39
C HIS A 110 -0.17 16.28 1.51
N GLU A 111 0.36 15.17 2.03
CA GLU A 111 1.78 14.91 2.03
C GLU A 111 2.33 14.71 0.61
N CYS A 112 1.54 14.40 -0.43
CA CYS A 112 2.02 14.00 -1.77
C CYS A 112 2.82 12.68 -1.77
N VAL A 113 2.48 11.73 -0.89
CA VAL A 113 3.14 10.39 -0.83
C VAL A 113 2.33 9.28 -1.48
N LEU A 114 1.08 9.53 -1.84
CA LEU A 114 0.26 8.50 -2.47
C LEU A 114 0.74 8.18 -3.89
N PRO A 115 0.82 6.89 -4.28
CA PRO A 115 1.15 6.51 -5.64
C PRO A 115 0.03 6.91 -6.61
N ALA A 116 0.40 7.21 -7.85
CA ALA A 116 -0.54 7.39 -8.94
C ALA A 116 -1.34 6.10 -9.18
N ARG A 117 -2.63 6.25 -9.48
CA ARG A 117 -3.55 5.14 -9.78
C ARG A 117 -3.73 4.92 -11.27
N GLN A 118 -3.46 5.96 -12.04
CA GLN A 118 -3.51 6.01 -13.50
C GLN A 118 -2.46 7.01 -13.96
N ILE A 119 -1.79 6.68 -15.07
CA ILE A 119 -0.83 7.54 -15.75
C ILE A 119 -1.18 7.42 -17.24
N ARG A 120 -1.60 8.52 -17.85
CA ARG A 120 -2.16 8.59 -19.22
C ARG A 120 -1.33 9.46 -20.16
N SER A 121 -0.24 10.03 -19.68
CA SER A 121 0.68 10.84 -20.48
C SER A 121 2.11 10.70 -19.95
N MET A 122 3.08 11.08 -20.78
CA MET A 122 4.48 11.16 -20.33
C MET A 122 4.68 12.22 -19.25
N GLU A 123 3.90 13.30 -19.28
CA GLU A 123 3.92 14.33 -18.24
C GLU A 123 3.45 13.80 -16.88
N GLU A 124 2.31 13.07 -16.87
CA GLU A 124 1.83 12.39 -15.65
C GLU A 124 2.86 11.37 -15.15
N PHE A 125 3.58 10.69 -16.05
CA PHE A 125 4.67 9.79 -15.69
C PHE A 125 5.81 10.55 -15.01
N CYS A 126 6.28 11.66 -15.59
CA CYS A 126 7.36 12.47 -15.01
C CYS A 126 6.96 13.07 -13.64
N HIS A 127 5.70 13.42 -13.42
CA HIS A 127 5.21 13.84 -12.11
C HIS A 127 5.22 12.69 -11.08
N ALA A 128 4.83 11.49 -11.50
CA ALA A 128 4.84 10.32 -10.62
C ALA A 128 6.26 9.80 -10.35
N PHE A 129 7.19 10.00 -11.29
CA PHE A 129 8.56 9.52 -11.32
C PHE A 129 9.51 10.68 -11.73
N PRO A 130 9.78 11.64 -10.82
CA PRO A 130 10.61 12.79 -11.14
C PRO A 130 12.08 12.38 -11.29
N GLY A 131 12.67 12.65 -12.46
CA GLY A 131 14.11 12.48 -12.71
C GLY A 131 14.62 11.04 -12.75
N VAL A 132 13.73 10.04 -12.86
CA VAL A 132 14.14 8.63 -12.77
C VAL A 132 14.82 8.17 -14.05
N ARG A 133 15.79 7.27 -13.90
CA ARG A 133 16.41 6.56 -15.03
C ARG A 133 15.90 5.13 -15.18
N ASP A 134 15.48 4.54 -14.05
CA ASP A 134 15.13 3.14 -13.95
C ASP A 134 13.82 2.99 -13.18
N VAL A 135 12.87 2.25 -13.76
CA VAL A 135 11.64 1.88 -13.06
C VAL A 135 11.52 0.37 -12.95
N PHE A 136 10.91 -0.07 -11.86
CA PHE A 136 10.82 -1.48 -11.50
C PHE A 136 9.38 -1.88 -11.33
N ILE A 137 8.92 -2.85 -12.13
CA ILE A 137 7.55 -3.34 -12.11
C ILE A 137 7.51 -4.71 -11.46
N ASP A 138 6.66 -4.86 -10.44
CA ASP A 138 6.37 -6.18 -9.87
C ASP A 138 4.94 -6.31 -9.36
N GLY A 139 4.48 -7.56 -9.31
CA GLY A 139 3.19 -7.95 -8.77
C GLY A 139 3.31 -8.39 -7.31
N THR A 140 2.46 -7.87 -6.43
CA THR A 140 2.33 -8.39 -5.06
C THR A 140 0.95 -8.96 -4.81
N GLU A 141 0.94 -10.04 -4.04
CA GLU A 141 -0.28 -10.71 -3.61
C GLU A 141 -0.46 -10.59 -2.10
N ARG A 142 -1.71 -10.44 -1.70
CA ARG A 142 -2.17 -10.41 -0.32
C ARG A 142 -3.14 -11.59 -0.07
N PRO A 143 -2.98 -12.35 1.03
CA PRO A 143 -3.95 -13.38 1.38
C PRO A 143 -5.34 -12.81 1.69
N VAL A 144 -6.40 -13.47 1.22
CA VAL A 144 -7.79 -13.11 1.51
C VAL A 144 -8.56 -14.31 2.05
N GLN A 145 -9.60 -14.06 2.85
CA GLN A 145 -10.43 -15.13 3.39
C GLN A 145 -11.03 -15.98 2.26
N LYS A 146 -10.86 -17.30 2.35
CA LYS A 146 -11.37 -18.27 1.37
C LYS A 146 -12.89 -18.10 1.22
N PRO A 147 -13.40 -17.68 0.04
CA PRO A 147 -14.84 -17.55 -0.16
C PRO A 147 -15.54 -18.91 -0.05
N LYS A 148 -16.73 -18.94 0.56
CA LYS A 148 -17.59 -20.14 0.57
C LYS A 148 -18.06 -20.50 -0.84
N ASN A 149 -18.42 -19.48 -1.64
CA ASN A 149 -18.86 -19.67 -3.02
C ASN A 149 -17.71 -20.15 -3.93
N THR A 150 -17.86 -21.34 -4.52
CA THR A 150 -16.85 -21.99 -5.37
C THR A 150 -16.46 -21.16 -6.58
N ARG A 151 -17.42 -20.54 -7.29
CA ARG A 151 -17.13 -19.70 -8.46
C ARG A 151 -16.26 -18.50 -8.08
N ARG A 152 -16.54 -17.84 -6.95
CA ARG A 152 -15.71 -16.73 -6.44
C ARG A 152 -14.32 -17.24 -6.00
N ARG A 153 -14.27 -18.36 -5.27
CA ARG A 153 -13.02 -19.00 -4.84
C ARG A 153 -12.08 -19.30 -6.03
N ASN A 154 -12.60 -19.90 -7.09
CA ASN A 154 -11.83 -20.24 -8.29
C ASN A 154 -11.31 -19.01 -9.05
N LYS A 155 -11.97 -17.85 -8.91
CA LYS A 155 -11.50 -16.58 -9.49
C LYS A 155 -10.37 -15.96 -8.65
N MET A 156 -10.33 -16.21 -7.34
CA MET A 156 -9.36 -15.62 -6.41
C MET A 156 -8.16 -16.53 -6.11
N TYR A 157 -8.27 -17.83 -6.40
CA TYR A 157 -7.21 -18.79 -6.12
C TYR A 157 -5.96 -18.50 -6.96
N SER A 158 -4.85 -18.23 -6.29
CA SER A 158 -3.53 -18.09 -6.89
C SER A 158 -2.80 -19.42 -6.83
N GLY A 159 -2.46 -19.97 -8.00
CA GLY A 159 -1.65 -21.18 -8.09
C GLY A 159 -0.24 -20.98 -7.51
N LYS A 160 0.34 -19.79 -7.67
CA LYS A 160 1.67 -19.42 -7.16
C LYS A 160 1.71 -19.44 -5.63
N LYS A 161 0.67 -18.90 -4.98
CA LYS A 161 0.59 -18.83 -3.51
C LYS A 161 -0.18 -20.00 -2.88
N ARG A 162 -0.76 -20.89 -3.68
CA ARG A 162 -1.61 -22.03 -3.26
C ARG A 162 -2.76 -21.65 -2.31
N GLN A 163 -3.23 -20.41 -2.40
CA GLN A 163 -4.31 -19.88 -1.56
C GLN A 163 -5.11 -18.79 -2.31
N THR A 164 -6.22 -18.34 -1.74
CA THR A 164 -6.97 -17.20 -2.30
C THR A 164 -6.27 -15.89 -1.96
N THR A 165 -6.04 -15.06 -2.98
CA THR A 165 -5.35 -13.78 -2.81
C THR A 165 -6.04 -12.63 -3.55
N GLY A 166 -5.80 -11.42 -3.08
CA GLY A 166 -5.90 -10.18 -3.87
C GLY A 166 -4.53 -9.87 -4.47
N LYS A 167 -4.53 -9.21 -5.62
CA LYS A 167 -3.33 -8.96 -6.42
C LYS A 167 -3.33 -7.55 -6.98
N VAL A 168 -2.16 -6.92 -6.90
CA VAL A 168 -1.86 -5.61 -7.47
C VAL A 168 -0.54 -5.68 -8.21
N VAL A 169 -0.36 -4.79 -9.18
CA VAL A 169 0.94 -4.49 -9.78
C VAL A 169 1.33 -3.09 -9.34
N MET A 170 2.59 -2.91 -8.99
CA MET A 170 3.16 -1.62 -8.63
C MET A 170 4.40 -1.34 -9.47
N MET A 171 4.75 -0.06 -9.55
CA MET A 171 5.99 0.41 -10.15
C MET A 171 6.71 1.32 -9.17
N THR A 172 8.00 1.08 -8.99
CA THR A 172 8.88 1.86 -8.12
C THR A 172 10.01 2.50 -8.91
N ASP A 173 10.60 3.55 -8.35
CA ASP A 173 11.89 4.10 -8.79
C ASP A 173 13.08 3.42 -8.09
N GLU A 174 14.29 3.87 -8.41
CA GLU A 174 15.55 3.42 -7.82
C GLU A 174 15.63 3.66 -6.29
N THR A 175 14.87 4.62 -5.76
CA THR A 175 14.81 4.94 -4.33
C THR A 175 13.84 4.04 -3.57
N ARG A 176 13.19 3.09 -4.25
CA ARG A 176 12.15 2.18 -3.73
C ARG A 176 10.82 2.88 -3.47
N ARG A 177 10.66 4.14 -3.86
CA ARG A 177 9.39 4.86 -3.75
C ARG A 177 8.43 4.32 -4.79
N VAL A 178 7.19 4.08 -4.37
CA VAL A 178 6.12 3.55 -5.21
C VAL A 178 5.48 4.74 -5.94
N GLY A 179 5.77 4.90 -7.22
CA GLY A 179 5.18 5.97 -8.04
C GLY A 179 3.83 5.58 -8.65
N PHE A 180 3.61 4.29 -8.93
CA PHE A 180 2.34 3.80 -9.48
C PHE A 180 1.86 2.53 -8.79
N LEU A 181 0.53 2.43 -8.63
CA LEU A 181 -0.12 1.27 -8.05
C LEU A 181 -1.45 0.99 -8.77
N SER A 182 -1.62 -0.24 -9.27
CA SER A 182 -2.88 -0.67 -9.90
C SER A 182 -4.00 -0.90 -8.89
N LEU A 183 -5.25 -0.94 -9.36
CA LEU A 183 -6.39 -1.43 -8.56
C LEU A 183 -6.19 -2.89 -8.16
N SER A 184 -6.61 -3.25 -6.94
CA SER A 184 -6.64 -4.65 -6.51
C SER A 184 -7.62 -5.47 -7.35
N LYS A 185 -7.16 -6.62 -7.81
CA LYS A 185 -7.93 -7.61 -8.56
C LYS A 185 -7.72 -9.00 -7.97
N ASN A 186 -8.52 -9.97 -8.41
CA ASN A 186 -8.45 -11.33 -7.93
C ASN A 186 -7.10 -12.00 -8.26
N GLY A 187 -6.59 -12.80 -7.31
CA GLY A 187 -5.27 -13.45 -7.35
C GLY A 187 -4.98 -14.34 -8.56
N ARG A 188 -6.00 -14.94 -9.19
CA ARG A 188 -5.84 -15.77 -10.40
C ARG A 188 -5.35 -14.96 -11.61
N ARG A 189 -5.59 -13.64 -11.63
CA ARG A 189 -5.19 -12.81 -12.78
C ARG A 189 -3.67 -12.79 -12.91
N HIS A 190 -3.22 -12.82 -14.17
CA HIS A 190 -1.81 -12.71 -14.50
C HIS A 190 -1.34 -11.26 -14.41
N ASP A 191 -0.12 -11.04 -13.91
CA ASP A 191 0.42 -9.73 -13.58
C ASP A 191 0.51 -8.85 -14.84
N LYS A 192 1.04 -9.41 -15.95
CA LYS A 192 1.01 -8.75 -17.27
C LYS A 192 -0.38 -8.23 -17.68
N ARG A 193 -1.45 -9.01 -17.47
CA ARG A 193 -2.81 -8.56 -17.85
C ARG A 193 -3.32 -7.41 -16.99
N LEU A 194 -2.81 -7.27 -15.77
CA LEU A 194 -3.12 -6.12 -14.93
C LEU A 194 -2.36 -4.88 -15.42
N LEU A 195 -1.09 -5.05 -15.79
CA LEU A 195 -0.28 -3.98 -16.35
C LEU A 195 -0.81 -3.51 -17.71
N ASP A 196 -1.11 -4.42 -18.63
CA ASP A 196 -1.69 -4.09 -19.95
C ASP A 196 -3.00 -3.29 -19.79
N LYS A 197 -3.80 -3.58 -18.76
CA LYS A 197 -5.05 -2.85 -18.47
C LYS A 197 -4.85 -1.50 -17.79
N ALA A 198 -3.75 -1.34 -17.06
CA ALA A 198 -3.37 -0.07 -16.48
C ALA A 198 -2.85 0.89 -17.56
N ASP A 199 -2.36 0.34 -18.66
CA ASP A 199 -1.96 1.06 -19.86
C ASP A 199 -0.81 2.07 -19.68
N ILE A 200 -0.02 1.88 -18.63
CA ILE A 200 1.06 2.80 -18.24
C ILE A 200 2.30 2.70 -19.13
N VAL A 201 2.60 1.53 -19.68
CA VAL A 201 3.90 1.24 -20.34
C VAL A 201 4.14 2.16 -21.54
N ARG A 202 3.09 2.49 -22.30
CA ARG A 202 3.19 3.39 -23.48
C ARG A 202 3.51 4.84 -23.11
N HIS A 203 3.34 5.21 -21.84
CA HIS A 203 3.58 6.55 -21.32
C HIS A 203 4.94 6.68 -20.62
N ILE A 204 5.73 5.61 -20.58
CA ILE A 204 7.09 5.63 -20.08
C ILE A 204 8.00 6.18 -21.19
N PRO A 205 8.80 7.24 -20.94
CA PRO A 205 9.77 7.73 -21.91
C PRO A 205 10.77 6.65 -22.33
N SER A 206 11.22 6.68 -23.59
CA SER A 206 12.20 5.71 -24.12
C SER A 206 13.57 5.80 -23.44
N THR A 207 13.88 6.93 -22.79
CA THR A 207 15.08 7.15 -22.00
C THR A 207 15.07 6.39 -20.67
N VAL A 208 13.89 6.00 -20.17
CA VAL A 208 13.73 5.29 -18.91
C VAL A 208 13.80 3.78 -19.15
N THR A 209 14.67 3.11 -18.40
CA THR A 209 14.78 1.66 -18.46
C THR A 209 13.74 1.00 -17.56
N VAL A 210 13.02 0.01 -18.10
CA VAL A 210 11.99 -0.75 -17.37
C VAL A 210 12.53 -2.12 -16.97
N TRP A 211 12.56 -2.38 -15.67
CA TRP A 211 12.94 -3.66 -15.08
C TRP A 211 11.71 -4.42 -14.59
N ALA A 212 11.50 -5.64 -15.07
CA ALA A 212 10.37 -6.47 -14.66
C ALA A 212 10.75 -7.97 -14.66
N ASP A 213 9.94 -8.80 -13.99
CA ASP A 213 10.11 -10.25 -14.06
C ASP A 213 9.76 -10.82 -15.45
N THR A 214 10.20 -12.04 -15.70
CA THR A 214 9.69 -12.95 -16.74
C THR A 214 8.16 -13.10 -16.74
N GLY A 215 7.48 -12.83 -15.62
CA GLY A 215 6.02 -12.73 -15.53
C GLY A 215 5.41 -11.57 -16.34
N PHE A 216 6.24 -10.69 -16.90
CA PHE A 216 5.83 -9.55 -17.71
C PHE A 216 6.32 -9.64 -19.17
N GLN A 217 6.68 -10.85 -19.63
CA GLN A 217 7.06 -11.11 -21.02
C GLN A 217 6.08 -10.48 -22.02
N GLY A 218 6.62 -9.69 -22.95
CA GLY A 218 5.84 -8.96 -23.96
C GLY A 218 5.93 -7.43 -23.83
N ILE A 219 6.36 -6.90 -22.68
CA ILE A 219 6.81 -5.49 -22.58
C ILE A 219 8.01 -5.23 -23.49
N ASN A 220 8.78 -6.28 -23.82
CA ASN A 220 10.00 -6.25 -24.64
C ASN A 220 9.86 -5.51 -25.97
N LYS A 221 8.65 -5.43 -26.55
CA LYS A 221 8.43 -4.69 -27.80
C LYS A 221 8.67 -3.18 -27.65
N GLN A 222 8.56 -2.64 -26.44
CA GLN A 222 8.75 -1.23 -26.11
C GLN A 222 10.01 -1.00 -25.26
N HIS A 223 10.44 -1.97 -24.44
CA HIS A 223 11.67 -1.88 -23.63
C HIS A 223 12.43 -3.23 -23.60
N PRO A 224 13.56 -3.38 -24.31
CA PRO A 224 14.17 -4.69 -24.60
C PRO A 224 14.99 -5.34 -23.47
N LYS A 225 15.24 -4.64 -22.34
CA LYS A 225 16.17 -5.07 -21.27
C LYS A 225 15.54 -6.00 -20.20
N LEU A 226 14.64 -6.90 -20.59
CA LEU A 226 13.98 -7.84 -19.66
C LEU A 226 14.65 -9.23 -19.63
N PRO A 227 14.56 -9.95 -18.48
CA PRO A 227 15.27 -11.22 -18.31
C PRO A 227 14.72 -12.30 -19.25
N LYS A 228 15.63 -13.11 -19.81
CA LYS A 228 15.28 -14.20 -20.73
C LYS A 228 14.81 -15.41 -19.93
N LYS A 229 13.69 -16.01 -20.35
CA LYS A 229 13.11 -17.18 -19.68
C LYS A 229 13.64 -18.47 -20.31
N ALA A 230 14.16 -19.37 -19.48
CA ALA A 230 14.48 -20.73 -19.91
C ALA A 230 13.20 -21.49 -20.29
N THR A 231 13.24 -22.27 -21.36
CA THR A 231 12.22 -23.28 -21.64
C THR A 231 12.86 -24.66 -21.77
N ARG A 232 12.07 -25.73 -21.70
CA ARG A 232 12.57 -27.10 -21.86
C ARG A 232 13.29 -27.30 -23.21
N LYS A 233 12.90 -26.58 -24.25
CA LYS A 233 13.49 -26.64 -25.59
C LYS A 233 14.61 -25.63 -25.81
N THR A 234 14.67 -24.57 -24.99
CA THR A 234 15.66 -23.49 -25.08
C THR A 234 16.25 -23.20 -23.71
N PRO A 235 17.26 -23.97 -23.27
CA PRO A 235 18.00 -23.68 -22.05
C PRO A 235 18.80 -22.36 -22.19
N LEU A 236 19.05 -21.68 -21.06
CA LEU A 236 19.79 -20.42 -21.06
C LEU A 236 21.28 -20.65 -21.25
N SER A 237 21.89 -19.84 -22.11
CA SER A 237 23.36 -19.80 -22.25
C SER A 237 24.02 -19.26 -20.96
N PRO A 238 25.32 -19.53 -20.72
CA PRO A 238 26.04 -18.96 -19.58
C PRO A 238 25.98 -17.43 -19.52
N GLU A 239 26.03 -16.76 -20.66
CA GLU A 239 25.91 -15.30 -20.78
C GLU A 239 24.51 -14.82 -20.37
N GLN A 240 23.46 -15.48 -20.85
CA GLN A 240 22.08 -15.16 -20.48
C GLN A 240 21.82 -15.41 -18.99
N LYS A 241 22.48 -16.42 -18.39
CA LYS A 241 22.43 -16.63 -16.94
C LYS A 241 23.11 -15.50 -16.17
N LYS A 242 24.27 -15.00 -16.65
CA LYS A 242 24.95 -13.84 -16.06
C LYS A 242 24.09 -12.58 -16.16
N GLU A 243 23.51 -12.32 -17.32
CA GLU A 243 22.60 -11.18 -17.56
C GLU A 243 21.37 -11.26 -16.65
N ASN A 244 20.70 -12.41 -16.57
CA ASN A 244 19.58 -12.61 -15.65
C ASN A 244 19.98 -12.43 -14.18
N LYS A 245 21.20 -12.81 -13.78
CA LYS A 245 21.70 -12.59 -12.41
C LYS A 245 21.86 -11.09 -12.11
N LEU A 246 22.36 -10.31 -13.06
CA LEU A 246 22.43 -8.84 -12.94
C LEU A 246 21.03 -8.23 -12.81
N ILE A 247 20.11 -8.61 -13.70
CA ILE A 247 18.72 -8.15 -13.67
C ILE A 247 18.06 -8.51 -12.33
N SER A 248 18.29 -9.72 -11.82
CA SER A 248 17.77 -10.15 -10.52
C SER A 248 18.32 -9.31 -9.37
N GLY A 249 19.60 -8.91 -9.41
CA GLY A 249 20.20 -8.02 -8.40
C GLY A 249 19.60 -6.62 -8.44
N ILE A 250 19.35 -6.09 -9.64
CA ILE A 250 18.72 -4.78 -9.85
C ILE A 250 17.28 -4.78 -9.30
N ARG A 251 16.53 -5.89 -9.47
CA ARG A 251 15.15 -6.04 -8.97
C ARG A 251 14.99 -6.07 -7.45
N ILE A 252 16.06 -6.16 -6.67
CA ILE A 252 16.00 -6.10 -5.20
C ILE A 252 15.31 -4.81 -4.71
N THR A 253 15.37 -3.73 -5.49
CA THR A 253 14.71 -2.45 -5.18
C THR A 253 13.19 -2.59 -5.02
N VAL A 254 12.49 -3.20 -5.97
CA VAL A 254 11.03 -3.37 -5.89
C VAL A 254 10.64 -4.41 -4.83
N GLU A 255 11.47 -5.43 -4.63
CA GLU A 255 11.27 -6.40 -3.55
C GLU A 255 11.36 -5.73 -2.17
N ASN A 256 12.32 -4.82 -1.98
CA ASN A 256 12.44 -4.02 -0.76
C ASN A 256 11.24 -3.09 -0.55
N ALA A 257 10.71 -2.48 -1.62
CA ALA A 257 9.48 -1.69 -1.52
C ALA A 257 8.28 -2.54 -1.10
N ILE A 258 8.11 -3.73 -1.72
CA ILE A 258 7.07 -4.69 -1.36
C ILE A 258 7.22 -5.14 0.11
N ALA A 259 8.45 -5.42 0.55
CA ALA A 259 8.74 -5.76 1.94
C ALA A 259 8.38 -4.60 2.88
N GLY A 260 8.72 -3.37 2.50
CA GLY A 260 8.40 -2.12 3.20
C GLY A 260 6.91 -1.92 3.44
N ILE A 261 6.09 -2.12 2.40
CA ILE A 261 4.62 -2.15 2.46
C ILE A 261 4.13 -3.27 3.38
N LYS A 262 4.73 -4.46 3.24
CA LYS A 262 4.36 -5.66 4.02
C LYS A 262 4.85 -5.65 5.46
N ARG A 263 5.56 -4.62 5.91
CA ARG A 263 5.77 -4.37 7.35
C ARG A 263 4.46 -4.13 8.09
N LEU A 264 3.41 -3.70 7.38
CA LEU A 264 2.08 -3.50 7.93
C LEU A 264 1.31 -4.83 7.91
N GLY A 265 0.87 -5.26 9.08
CA GLY A 265 0.17 -6.52 9.30
C GLY A 265 -1.11 -6.65 8.48
N CYS A 266 -1.74 -5.52 8.12
CA CYS A 266 -2.91 -5.53 7.25
C CYS A 266 -2.58 -6.09 5.85
N MET A 267 -1.34 -6.02 5.38
CA MET A 267 -0.89 -6.50 4.07
C MET A 267 -0.33 -7.92 4.06
N THR A 268 0.02 -8.47 5.22
CA THR A 268 0.60 -9.83 5.33
C THR A 268 -0.41 -10.84 5.85
N GLN A 269 -1.26 -10.43 6.79
CA GLN A 269 -2.31 -11.29 7.33
C GLN A 269 -3.50 -11.39 6.37
N SER A 270 -4.23 -12.50 6.46
CA SER A 270 -5.46 -12.73 5.70
C SER A 270 -6.46 -11.59 5.89
N LEU A 271 -6.98 -11.04 4.79
CA LEU A 271 -8.00 -10.01 4.82
C LEU A 271 -9.28 -10.49 5.52
N ARG A 272 -9.42 -10.11 6.80
CA ARG A 272 -10.62 -10.30 7.64
C ARG A 272 -11.71 -9.27 7.38
N ASN A 273 -11.34 -8.06 6.99
CA ASN A 273 -12.30 -6.97 6.79
C ASN A 273 -13.14 -7.21 5.53
N ARG A 274 -14.47 -7.18 5.68
CA ARG A 274 -15.43 -7.47 4.60
C ARG A 274 -15.97 -6.21 3.91
N ARG A 275 -15.51 -5.02 4.30
CA ARG A 275 -15.92 -3.77 3.64
C ARG A 275 -15.52 -3.84 2.15
N PRO A 276 -16.42 -3.46 1.21
CA PRO A 276 -16.06 -3.36 -0.20
C PRO A 276 -14.82 -2.49 -0.42
N PHE A 277 -13.95 -2.89 -1.35
CA PHE A 277 -12.74 -2.17 -1.74
C PHE A 277 -11.69 -1.94 -0.63
N ILE A 278 -11.88 -2.50 0.56
CA ILE A 278 -10.94 -2.30 1.69
C ILE A 278 -9.54 -2.84 1.41
N ASP A 279 -9.45 -3.87 0.57
CA ASP A 279 -8.17 -4.41 0.13
C ASP A 279 -7.35 -3.36 -0.62
N ASP A 280 -8.02 -2.63 -1.50
CA ASP A 280 -7.45 -1.57 -2.32
C ASP A 280 -7.06 -0.35 -1.47
N THR A 281 -7.90 0.04 -0.51
CA THR A 281 -7.56 1.08 0.46
C THR A 281 -6.32 0.71 1.28
N PHE A 282 -6.22 -0.54 1.75
CA PHE A 282 -5.06 -0.94 2.57
C PHE A 282 -3.75 -0.91 1.81
N ILE A 283 -3.72 -1.37 0.56
CA ILE A 283 -2.50 -1.30 -0.23
C ILE A 283 -2.13 0.15 -0.56
N LEU A 284 -3.11 1.00 -0.88
CA LEU A 284 -2.87 2.42 -1.16
C LEU A 284 -2.25 3.12 0.05
N LEU A 285 -2.87 2.98 1.23
CA LEU A 285 -2.37 3.59 2.46
C LEU A 285 -1.03 3.00 2.88
N SER A 286 -0.83 1.69 2.71
CA SER A 286 0.45 1.05 3.01
C SER A 286 1.57 1.53 2.09
N ALA A 287 1.29 1.75 0.81
CA ALA A 287 2.24 2.35 -0.13
C ALA A 287 2.53 3.81 0.21
N GLY A 288 1.50 4.60 0.58
CA GLY A 288 1.68 5.98 1.05
C GLY A 288 2.53 6.08 2.31
N LEU A 289 2.28 5.23 3.32
CA LEU A 289 3.09 5.17 4.54
C LEU A 289 4.52 4.71 4.27
N TRP A 290 4.73 3.80 3.31
CA TRP A 290 6.07 3.42 2.87
C TRP A 290 6.79 4.59 2.20
N ASN A 291 6.14 5.27 1.26
CA ASN A 291 6.70 6.45 0.61
C ASN A 291 7.00 7.56 1.61
N PHE A 292 6.12 7.79 2.59
CA PHE A 292 6.34 8.74 3.68
C PHE A 292 7.59 8.38 4.50
N HIS A 293 7.77 7.11 4.81
CA HIS A 293 8.96 6.62 5.53
C HIS A 293 10.27 6.80 4.74
N LEU A 294 10.21 6.78 3.41
CA LEU A 294 11.39 6.95 2.55
C LEU A 294 11.84 8.40 2.42
N ARG A 295 11.02 9.38 2.79
CA ARG A 295 11.30 10.82 2.64
C ARG A 295 12.41 11.36 3.53
N ARG A 296 13.08 10.52 4.30
CA ARG A 296 14.02 10.99 5.32
C ARG A 296 15.04 11.93 4.70
N ASP A 297 15.14 13.05 5.40
CA ASP A 297 15.93 14.25 5.14
C ASP A 297 17.41 13.96 4.88
#